data_AF-A0A2T0APG2-F1
#
_entry.id   AF-A0A2T0APG2-F1
#
_cell.length_a   1.000
_cell.length_b   1.000
_cell.length_c   1.000
_cell.angle_alpha   90.00
_cell.angle_beta   90.00
_cell.angle_gamma   90.00
#
_symmetry.space_group_name_H-M   'P 1'
#
loop_
_entity.id
_entity.type
_entity.pdbx_description
1 polymer ?
#
loop_
_entity_poly.entity_id
_entity_poly.type
_entity_poly.pdbx_seq_one_letter_code
_entity_poly.pdbx_strand_id
1 'polypeptide(L)'
;MKQLNTIQKMEKLNDVYAVDEKGNGGANHRYVICKQGETRWCNGNNSEGVYSDIQFQNGARKEENSIHGVANEDLLEIVRHRLQCFQAGPFASKYNEEALKHIEEALHCMNARVEDRVKRNVLGRNEK
;
A
#
# COMPACT_ATOMS: atom_id res chain seq x y z
N MET A 1 -7.64 -10.68 11.60
CA MET A 1 -6.56 -10.98 10.65
C MET A 1 -7.10 -11.78 9.47
N LYS A 2 -6.71 -11.44 8.23
CA LYS A 2 -7.14 -12.11 7.00
C LYS A 2 -6.01 -12.09 5.97
N GLN A 3 -5.65 -13.26 5.43
CA GLN A 3 -4.72 -13.34 4.28
C GLN A 3 -5.38 -12.77 3.03
N LEU A 4 -4.63 -11.98 2.26
CA LEU A 4 -5.10 -11.39 1.01
C LEU A 4 -5.12 -12.43 -0.12
N ASN A 5 -6.16 -12.35 -0.95
CA ASN A 5 -6.23 -13.12 -2.19
C ASN A 5 -5.50 -12.36 -3.31
N THR A 6 -4.18 -12.55 -3.42
CA THR A 6 -3.33 -11.83 -4.38
C THR A 6 -3.52 -12.31 -5.83
N ILE A 7 -3.26 -11.45 -6.82
CA ILE A 7 -3.40 -11.76 -8.26
C ILE A 7 -2.39 -12.83 -8.71
N GLN A 8 -1.11 -12.69 -8.35
CA GLN A 8 -0.10 -13.71 -8.61
C GLN A 8 -0.54 -15.03 -7.96
N LYS A 9 -0.55 -16.14 -8.70
CA LYS A 9 -0.93 -17.47 -8.17
C LYS A 9 0.21 -18.48 -8.13
N MET A 10 1.19 -18.34 -9.01
CA MET A 10 2.34 -19.24 -9.13
C MET A 10 3.60 -18.61 -8.54
N GLU A 11 4.51 -19.44 -8.02
CA GLU A 11 5.82 -19.03 -7.49
C GLU A 11 5.73 -17.85 -6.50
N LYS A 12 4.73 -17.89 -5.61
CA LYS A 12 4.55 -16.84 -4.60
C LYS A 12 5.68 -16.89 -3.60
N LEU A 13 6.46 -15.82 -3.51
CA LEU A 13 7.52 -15.73 -2.50
C LEU A 13 6.96 -15.39 -1.11
N ASN A 14 5.89 -14.60 -1.07
CA ASN A 14 5.41 -13.96 0.14
C ASN A 14 3.90 -14.13 0.33
N ASP A 15 3.49 -14.19 1.59
CA ASP A 15 2.10 -14.05 2.02
C ASP A 15 1.87 -12.62 2.52
N VAL A 16 0.65 -12.11 2.29
CA VAL A 16 0.25 -10.76 2.73
C VAL A 16 -1.02 -10.86 3.56
N TYR A 17 -1.01 -10.23 4.72
CA TYR A 17 -2.11 -10.28 5.69
C TYR A 17 -2.60 -8.88 6.03
N ALA A 18 -3.92 -8.70 6.11
CA ALA A 18 -4.53 -7.61 6.85
C ALA A 18 -4.67 -8.03 8.31
N VAL A 19 -4.09 -7.29 9.26
CA VAL A 19 -3.89 -7.77 10.64
C VAL A 19 -4.73 -7.05 11.69
N ASP A 20 -5.40 -5.95 11.34
CA ASP A 20 -6.32 -5.20 12.21
C ASP A 20 -7.79 -5.37 11.79
N GLU A 21 -8.66 -4.49 12.29
CA GLU A 21 -10.06 -4.38 11.90
C GLU A 21 -10.24 -3.35 10.77
N LYS A 22 -11.35 -3.47 10.03
CA LYS A 22 -11.70 -2.45 9.02
C LYS A 22 -12.12 -1.18 9.74
N GLY A 23 -11.53 -0.05 9.38
CA GLY A 23 -12.01 1.25 9.88
C GLY A 23 -13.03 1.91 8.95
N ASN A 24 -13.21 3.21 9.14
CA ASN A 24 -14.33 3.99 8.57
C ASN A 24 -14.39 3.97 7.03
N GLY A 25 -13.26 3.79 6.35
CA GLY A 25 -13.19 3.67 4.88
C GLY A 25 -13.47 2.27 4.34
N GLY A 26 -13.80 1.29 5.19
CA GLY A 26 -14.01 -0.12 4.81
C GLY A 26 -12.72 -0.92 4.55
N ALA A 27 -11.55 -0.28 4.70
CA ALA A 27 -10.24 -0.88 4.58
C ALA A 27 -9.58 -1.08 5.96
N ASN A 28 -8.65 -2.02 5.99
CA ASN A 28 -7.72 -2.24 7.10
C ASN A 28 -6.63 -1.17 7.07
N HIS A 29 -5.98 -0.89 8.20
CA HIS A 29 -4.90 0.10 8.29
C HIS A 29 -3.54 -0.56 8.53
N ARG A 30 -3.50 -1.82 8.93
CA ARG A 30 -2.24 -2.55 9.16
C ARG A 30 -2.15 -3.79 8.31
N TYR A 31 -1.06 -3.89 7.55
CA TYR A 31 -0.76 -5.02 6.68
C TYR A 31 0.64 -5.57 6.95
N VAL A 32 0.78 -6.89 6.92
CA VAL A 32 2.08 -7.56 7.12
C VAL A 32 2.42 -8.39 5.88
N ILE A 33 3.67 -8.27 5.44
CA ILE A 33 4.27 -9.09 4.37
C ILE A 33 5.28 -10.02 5.04
N CYS A 34 5.19 -11.30 4.73
CA CYS A 34 6.05 -12.32 5.29
C CYS A 34 6.39 -13.42 4.29
N LYS A 35 7.45 -14.17 4.57
CA LYS A 35 7.86 -15.30 3.73
C LYS A 35 6.77 -16.37 3.71
N GLN A 36 6.47 -16.86 2.51
CA GLN A 36 5.43 -17.87 2.32
C GLN A 36 5.69 -19.09 3.21
N GLY A 37 4.66 -19.50 3.96
CA GLY A 37 4.68 -20.71 4.78
C GLY A 37 5.52 -20.68 6.07
N GLU A 38 6.24 -19.60 6.36
CA GLU A 38 7.14 -19.52 7.54
C GLU A 38 6.55 -18.73 8.72
N THR A 39 5.37 -18.15 8.55
CA THR A 39 4.80 -17.26 9.56
C THR A 39 4.05 -18.06 10.62
N ARG A 40 4.61 -18.16 11.83
CA ARG A 40 3.92 -18.67 13.02
C ARG A 40 3.41 -17.51 13.84
N TRP A 41 2.10 -17.25 13.75
CA TRP A 41 1.46 -16.20 14.54
C TRP A 41 1.30 -16.65 16.00
N CYS A 42 2.28 -16.34 16.84
CA CYS A 42 2.24 -16.57 18.28
C CYS A 42 1.69 -15.32 18.98
N ASN A 43 0.51 -15.43 19.62
CA ASN A 43 0.00 -14.44 20.59
C ASN A 43 0.22 -12.95 20.24
N GLY A 44 -0.23 -12.52 19.07
CA GLY A 44 -0.30 -11.09 18.71
C GLY A 44 1.03 -10.43 18.34
N ASN A 45 2.14 -11.17 18.31
CA ASN A 45 3.41 -10.67 17.80
C ASN A 45 4.15 -11.79 17.06
N ASN A 46 4.38 -11.62 15.75
CA ASN A 46 5.29 -12.49 15.01
C ASN A 46 6.43 -11.66 14.46
N SER A 47 7.65 -11.93 14.92
CA SER A 47 8.88 -11.36 14.37
C SER A 47 9.58 -12.31 13.40
N GLU A 48 9.19 -13.58 13.35
CA GLU A 48 9.82 -14.59 12.52
C GLU A 48 9.20 -14.59 11.11
N GLY A 49 10.05 -14.43 10.09
CA GLY A 49 9.65 -14.42 8.68
C GLY A 49 8.93 -13.16 8.22
N VAL A 50 8.79 -12.12 9.06
CA VAL A 50 8.19 -10.83 8.66
C VAL A 50 9.20 -9.97 7.91
N TYR A 51 8.84 -9.57 6.70
CA TYR A 51 9.63 -8.65 5.87
C TYR A 51 9.21 -7.20 6.04
N SER A 52 7.92 -6.94 6.27
CA SER A 52 7.42 -5.59 6.43
C SER A 52 6.12 -5.58 7.24
N ASP A 53 6.01 -4.59 8.12
CA ASP A 53 4.79 -4.22 8.83
C ASP A 53 4.41 -2.81 8.41
N ILE A 54 3.30 -2.69 7.69
CA ILE A 54 2.88 -1.48 6.98
C ILE A 54 1.66 -0.92 7.71
N GLN A 55 1.84 0.24 8.33
CA GLN A 55 0.77 1.04 8.92
C GLN A 55 0.36 2.15 7.94
N PHE A 56 -0.90 2.14 7.50
CA PHE A 56 -1.53 3.23 6.76
C PHE A 56 -2.06 4.31 7.69
N GLN A 57 -2.15 5.53 7.19
CA GLN A 57 -2.81 6.63 7.89
C GLN A 57 -4.24 6.22 8.31
N ASN A 58 -4.53 6.28 9.61
CA ASN A 58 -5.85 6.02 10.18
C ASN A 58 -6.39 7.30 10.84
N GLY A 59 -7.49 7.83 10.31
CA GLY A 59 -8.05 9.11 10.72
C GLY A 59 -7.44 10.31 9.98
N ALA A 60 -8.07 11.48 10.12
CA ALA A 60 -7.62 12.68 9.43
C ALA A 60 -6.31 13.20 10.03
N ARG A 61 -5.38 13.67 9.17
CA ARG A 61 -4.01 14.04 9.55
C ARG A 61 -3.89 15.08 10.69
N LYS A 62 -4.94 15.86 10.94
CA LYS A 62 -4.95 16.93 11.96
C LYS A 62 -5.74 16.56 13.21
N GLU A 63 -6.30 15.35 13.26
CA GLU A 63 -7.03 14.87 14.43
C GLU A 63 -6.05 14.23 15.43
N GLU A 64 -6.21 14.57 16.72
CA GLU A 64 -5.33 14.12 17.81
C GLU A 64 -5.27 12.60 17.94
N ASN A 65 -6.40 11.92 17.68
CA ASN A 65 -6.52 10.47 17.78
C ASN A 65 -6.14 9.74 16.47
N SER A 66 -5.54 10.44 15.50
CA SER A 66 -5.11 9.81 14.25
C SER A 66 -3.82 9.02 14.43
N ILE A 67 -3.77 7.84 13.82
CA ILE A 67 -2.55 7.03 13.75
C ILE A 67 -1.86 7.37 12.43
N HIS A 68 -0.65 7.91 12.54
CA HIS A 68 0.14 8.29 11.39
C HIS A 68 0.66 7.05 10.65
N GLY A 69 0.67 7.11 9.33
CA GLY A 69 1.13 6.00 8.51
C GLY A 69 1.28 6.40 7.05
N VAL A 70 1.66 5.43 6.22
CA VAL A 70 1.82 5.62 4.77
C VAL A 70 0.47 5.88 4.10
N ALA A 71 0.53 6.51 2.94
CA ALA A 71 -0.57 6.61 2.00
C ALA A 71 -0.42 5.55 0.87
N ASN A 72 -1.46 5.38 0.05
CA ASN A 72 -1.39 4.46 -1.09
C ASN A 72 -0.34 4.93 -2.10
N GLU A 73 -0.27 6.25 -2.29
CA GLU A 73 0.65 6.95 -3.16
C GLU A 73 2.10 6.66 -2.80
N ASP A 74 2.45 6.61 -1.51
CA ASP A 74 3.82 6.34 -1.06
C ASP A 74 4.32 4.96 -1.52
N LEU A 75 3.47 3.94 -1.40
CA LEU A 75 3.81 2.58 -1.83
C LEU A 75 3.86 2.47 -3.35
N LEU A 76 2.97 3.16 -4.06
CA LEU A 76 2.96 3.19 -5.52
C LEU A 76 4.17 3.91 -6.09
N GLU A 77 4.64 5.01 -5.49
CA GLU A 77 5.87 5.70 -5.91
C GLU A 77 7.12 4.84 -5.70
N ILE A 78 7.19 4.07 -4.61
CA ILE A 78 8.29 3.10 -4.41
C ILE A 78 8.30 2.07 -5.54
N VAL A 79 7.14 1.50 -5.89
CA VAL A 79 7.05 0.51 -6.98
C VAL A 79 7.34 1.16 -8.33
N ARG A 80 6.84 2.37 -8.59
CA ARG A 80 7.11 3.14 -9.80
C ARG A 80 8.61 3.37 -9.99
N HIS A 81 9.29 3.89 -8.97
CA HIS A 81 10.74 4.13 -9.03
C HIS A 81 11.51 2.83 -9.30
N ARG A 82 11.16 1.73 -8.62
CA ARG A 82 11.79 0.42 -8.88
C ARG A 82 11.61 -0.05 -10.32
N LEU A 83 10.39 0.06 -10.86
CA LEU A 83 10.12 -0.35 -12.24
C LEU A 83 10.83 0.55 -13.26
N GLN A 84 10.97 1.86 -13.00
CA GLN A 84 11.78 2.76 -13.82
C GLN A 84 13.24 2.30 -13.87
N CYS A 85 13.82 1.93 -12.72
CA CYS A 85 15.17 1.38 -12.67
C CYS A 85 15.31 0.07 -13.45
N PHE A 86 14.36 -0.86 -13.33
CA PHE A 86 14.38 -2.11 -14.10
C PHE A 86 14.23 -1.88 -15.60
N GLN A 87 13.35 -0.94 -15.98
CA GLN A 87 13.12 -0.60 -17.38
C GLN A 87 14.30 0.13 -18.03
N ALA A 88 15.01 0.97 -17.27
CA ALA A 88 16.24 1.62 -17.72
C ALA A 88 17.46 0.67 -17.70
N GLY A 89 17.37 -0.42 -16.94
CA GLY A 89 18.45 -1.37 -16.72
C GLY A 89 18.43 -2.57 -17.67
N PRO A 90 19.24 -3.62 -17.37
CA PRO A 90 19.39 -4.80 -18.23
C PRO A 90 18.15 -5.72 -18.26
N PHE A 91 17.15 -5.45 -17.43
CA PHE A 91 15.93 -6.26 -17.30
C PHE A 91 14.69 -5.55 -17.86
N ALA A 92 14.89 -4.66 -18.84
CA ALA A 92 13.80 -3.97 -19.51
C ALA A 92 12.83 -4.95 -20.17
N SER A 93 11.53 -4.69 -20.05
CA SER A 93 10.50 -5.55 -20.64
C SER A 93 9.22 -4.78 -20.92
N LYS A 94 8.42 -5.28 -21.87
CA LYS A 94 7.08 -4.70 -22.16
C LYS A 94 6.16 -4.75 -20.94
N TYR A 95 6.31 -5.77 -20.09
CA TYR A 95 5.53 -5.90 -18.86
C TYR A 95 5.86 -4.81 -17.83
N ASN A 96 7.14 -4.43 -17.71
CA ASN A 96 7.55 -3.33 -16.84
C ASN A 96 7.00 -2.00 -17.35
N GLU A 97 7.07 -1.75 -18.67
CA GLU A 97 6.52 -0.55 -19.30
C GLU A 97 5.00 -0.43 -19.10
N GLU A 98 4.25 -1.52 -19.30
CA GLU A 98 2.80 -1.53 -19.10
C GLU A 98 2.41 -1.32 -17.63
N ALA A 99 3.13 -1.97 -16.70
CA ALA A 99 2.93 -1.76 -15.27
C ALA A 99 3.23 -0.31 -14.84
N LEU A 100 4.30 0.28 -15.37
CA LEU A 100 4.65 1.69 -15.13
C LEU A 100 3.53 2.62 -15.55
N LYS A 101 3.02 2.45 -16.77
CA LYS A 101 1.92 3.27 -17.30
C LYS A 101 0.72 3.28 -16.36
N HIS A 102 0.27 2.11 -15.90
CA HIS A 102 -0.89 2.02 -15.02
C HIS A 102 -0.65 2.55 -13.62
N ILE A 103 0.57 2.42 -13.09
CA ILE A 103 0.94 3.03 -11.81
C ILE A 103 0.96 4.56 -11.93
N GLU A 104 1.48 5.11 -13.02
CA GLU A 104 1.48 6.56 -13.28
C GLU A 104 0.06 7.11 -13.45
N GLU A 105 -0.81 6.41 -14.19
CA GLU A 105 -2.24 6.76 -14.30
C GLU A 105 -2.93 6.75 -12.92
N ALA A 106 -2.66 5.75 -12.08
CA ALA A 106 -3.21 5.69 -10.72
C ALA A 106 -2.73 6.87 -9.86
N LEU A 107 -1.44 7.21 -9.93
CA LEU A 107 -0.85 8.36 -9.22
C LEU A 107 -1.44 9.69 -9.70
N HIS A 108 -1.63 9.88 -11.01
CA HIS A 108 -2.29 11.06 -11.56
C HIS A 108 -3.73 11.21 -11.07
N CYS A 109 -4.51 10.12 -11.06
CA CYS A 109 -5.88 10.13 -10.52
C CYS A 109 -5.92 10.50 -9.03
N MET A 110 -5.00 9.97 -8.23
CA MET A 110 -4.92 10.29 -6.80
C MET A 110 -4.50 11.75 -6.57
N ASN A 111 -3.55 12.27 -7.34
CA ASN A 111 -3.15 13.67 -7.26
C ASN A 111 -4.27 14.62 -7.69
N ALA A 112 -4.99 14.32 -8.78
CA ALA A 112 -6.14 15.12 -9.22
C ALA A 112 -7.21 15.26 -8.12
N ARG A 113 -7.45 14.19 -7.35
CA ARG A 113 -8.34 14.23 -6.17
C ARG A 113 -7.81 15.16 -5.08
N VAL A 114 -6.50 15.18 -4.84
CA VAL A 114 -5.89 16.11 -3.88
C VAL A 114 -6.05 17.55 -4.36
N GLU A 115 -5.76 17.83 -5.63
CA GLU A 115 -5.92 19.16 -6.22
C GLU A 115 -7.35 19.68 -6.16
N ASP A 116 -8.35 18.84 -6.47
CA ASP A 116 -9.77 19.20 -6.32
C ASP A 116 -10.10 19.61 -4.87
N ARG A 117 -9.65 18.81 -3.91
CA ARG A 117 -9.91 19.08 -2.49
C ARG A 117 -9.19 20.33 -1.98
N VAL A 118 -8.01 20.64 -2.53
CA VAL A 118 -7.31 21.91 -2.28
C VAL A 118 -8.11 23.08 -2.83
N LYS A 119 -8.55 23.00 -4.10
CA LYS A 119 -9.37 24.06 -4.74
C LYS A 119 -10.66 24.34 -3.96
N ARG A 120 -11.23 23.31 -3.35
CA ARG A 120 -12.44 23.39 -2.52
C ARG A 120 -12.17 23.78 -1.06
N ASN A 121 -10.91 23.92 -0.63
CA ASN A 121 -10.48 24.18 0.75
C ASN A 121 -10.91 23.11 1.79
N VAL A 122 -11.10 21.86 1.35
CA VAL A 122 -11.55 20.74 2.20
C VAL A 122 -10.46 19.67 2.44
N LEU A 123 -9.21 19.95 2.05
CA LEU A 123 -8.11 19.00 2.22
C LEU A 123 -7.89 18.67 3.70
N GLY A 124 -7.82 17.37 4.02
CA GLY A 124 -7.57 16.89 5.37
C GLY A 124 -8.79 16.93 6.31
N ARG A 125 -9.99 17.17 5.79
CA ARG A 125 -11.26 17.14 6.54
C ARG A 125 -12.18 16.04 6.03
N ASN A 126 -13.09 15.55 6.86
CA ASN A 126 -14.12 14.58 6.45
C ASN A 126 -15.33 15.25 5.76
N GLU A 127 -15.04 16.25 4.92
CA GLU A 127 -16.02 16.95 4.09
C GLU A 127 -15.97 16.35 2.67
N LYS A 128 -17.15 16.01 2.14
CA LYS A 128 -17.32 15.48 0.79
C LYS A 128 -17.20 16.58 -0.24
#